data_AF-A0A8C4Q131-F1
#
_entry.id   AF-A0A8C4Q131-F1
#
_cell.length_a   1.000
_cell.length_b   1.000
_cell.length_c   1.000
_cell.angle_alpha   90.00
_cell.angle_beta   90.00
_cell.angle_gamma   90.00
#
_symmetry.space_group_name_H-M   'P 1'
#
loop_
_entity.id
_entity.type
_entity.pdbx_description
1 polymer ?
#
loop_
_entity_poly.entity_id
_entity_poly.type
_entity_poly.pdbx_seq_one_letter_code
_entity_poly.pdbx_strand_id
1 'polypeptide(L)'
;MGAVMPRLGIGMDSCVIPLRHGGLSLVQTTDFFYPLVDDPYMMGKIACANVLSDLYAMGVTDCDNMLMLLGISQKLSEKERDKVVPLMVRGFKDAAEEAGTTVTGGQTVMNPWIIIGGVASTVCQPNEFIMPDNAVPGDVLVLTKPLGTQVAVNAHQWLDIPEKWNKIKLVVTQEDVELAYQEAMFNMARLNRTAAGLMHTFNAHAATDITGFGILGHAQNLARQQRNEVAFVIHNLPVVAKMAAISKACGNLFGLLQGTSAETSGGLLICLPREQAARFCAEIKSPKYGEGHQAWIIGIVEKGARTARIIDKPRIIEVAPRERSSCLSVAEGREKVTPTLDAWAPHPDLKQGLSSLCRGQRSQLGRGWGLW
;
A
#
# COMPACT_ATOMS: atom_id res chain seq x y z
N MET A 1 -38.30 -2.39 14.04
CA MET A 1 -36.94 -2.22 14.59
C MET A 1 -36.05 -1.81 13.42
N GLY A 2 -35.49 -0.60 13.43
CA GLY A 2 -34.61 -0.16 12.35
C GLY A 2 -33.37 -1.05 12.27
N ALA A 3 -32.91 -1.38 11.07
CA ALA A 3 -31.69 -2.15 10.90
C ALA A 3 -30.52 -1.45 11.62
N VAL A 4 -29.77 -2.20 12.43
CA VAL A 4 -28.59 -1.67 13.11
C VAL A 4 -27.54 -1.37 12.04
N MET A 5 -27.20 -0.09 11.86
CA MET A 5 -26.16 0.30 10.91
C MET A 5 -24.81 -0.28 11.34
N PRO A 6 -24.03 -0.86 10.41
CA PRO A 6 -22.74 -1.42 10.73
C PRO A 6 -21.78 -0.35 11.25
N ARG A 7 -20.93 -0.73 12.19
CA ARG A 7 -19.88 0.12 12.78
C ARG A 7 -18.57 -0.63 12.70
N LEU A 8 -17.50 0.09 12.38
CA LEU A 8 -16.13 -0.41 12.38
C LEU A 8 -15.25 0.53 13.20
N GLY A 9 -14.62 -0.02 14.24
CA GLY A 9 -13.70 0.71 15.14
C GLY A 9 -12.24 0.45 14.78
N ILE A 10 -11.35 0.54 15.77
CA ILE A 10 -9.94 0.19 15.62
C ILE A 10 -9.80 -1.28 15.18
N GLY A 11 -8.93 -1.55 14.21
CA GLY A 11 -8.54 -2.91 13.82
C GLY A 11 -8.53 -3.17 12.32
N MET A 12 -9.14 -2.31 11.50
CA MET A 12 -9.17 -2.41 10.03
C MET A 12 -8.71 -1.10 9.38
N ASP A 13 -8.70 -1.07 8.04
CA ASP A 13 -8.15 -0.01 7.18
C ASP A 13 -8.83 1.36 7.42
N SER A 14 -10.14 1.37 7.70
CA SER A 14 -10.88 2.59 8.03
C SER A 14 -11.83 2.40 9.21
N CYS A 15 -12.21 3.49 9.86
CA CYS A 15 -13.38 3.48 10.73
C CYS A 15 -14.67 3.64 9.92
N VAL A 16 -15.76 3.08 10.41
CA VAL A 16 -17.13 3.30 9.90
C VAL A 16 -18.00 3.70 11.07
N ILE A 17 -18.44 4.96 11.08
CA ILE A 17 -19.15 5.56 12.21
C ILE A 17 -20.54 6.02 11.75
N PRO A 18 -21.62 5.33 12.16
CA PRO A 18 -22.97 5.76 11.86
C PRO A 18 -23.24 7.18 12.38
N LEU A 19 -23.73 8.04 11.50
CA LEU A 19 -24.05 9.43 11.82
C LEU A 19 -25.46 9.54 12.42
N ARG A 20 -25.72 10.68 13.04
CA ARG A 20 -27.04 11.02 13.59
C ARG A 20 -28.09 11.32 12.50
N HIS A 21 -27.66 11.47 11.25
CA HIS A 21 -28.48 11.99 10.15
C HIS A 21 -28.61 10.98 9.01
N GLY A 22 -29.84 10.80 8.52
CA GLY A 22 -30.11 10.28 7.19
C GLY A 22 -29.65 8.86 6.86
N GLY A 23 -29.30 8.03 7.85
CA GLY A 23 -28.75 6.69 7.60
C GLY A 23 -27.33 6.69 7.03
N LEU A 24 -26.63 7.83 7.16
CA LEU A 24 -25.27 8.02 6.66
C LEU A 24 -24.23 7.46 7.63
N SER A 25 -23.05 7.13 7.12
CA SER A 25 -21.89 6.75 7.92
C SER A 25 -20.66 7.57 7.52
N LEU A 26 -19.90 8.05 8.49
CA LEU A 26 -18.56 8.59 8.24
C LEU A 26 -17.61 7.40 8.03
N VAL A 27 -16.91 7.41 6.91
CA VAL A 27 -15.79 6.51 6.62
C VAL A 27 -14.52 7.37 6.56
N GLN A 28 -13.56 7.08 7.43
CA GLN A 28 -12.36 7.90 7.58
C GLN A 28 -11.14 7.04 7.93
N THR A 29 -10.00 7.47 7.40
CA THR A 29 -8.69 6.88 7.65
C THR A 29 -7.63 7.98 7.77
N THR A 30 -6.50 7.64 8.39
CA THR A 30 -5.28 8.44 8.43
C THR A 30 -4.07 7.54 8.28
N ASP A 31 -3.09 7.98 7.49
CA ASP A 31 -1.79 7.30 7.43
C ASP A 31 -0.66 8.32 7.17
N PHE A 32 0.57 7.97 7.53
CA PHE A 32 1.78 8.74 7.27
C PHE A 32 3.02 7.85 7.29
N PHE A 33 4.04 8.27 6.55
CA PHE A 33 5.32 7.57 6.54
C PHE A 33 6.47 8.51 6.17
N TYR A 34 7.68 7.95 6.14
CA TYR A 34 8.92 8.65 5.82
C TYR A 34 9.27 8.52 4.34
N PRO A 35 10.03 9.46 3.75
CA PRO A 35 10.38 9.36 2.35
C PRO A 35 11.13 8.06 2.01
N LEU A 36 10.71 7.47 0.89
CA LEU A 36 11.23 6.20 0.40
C LEU A 36 11.75 6.29 -1.04
N VAL A 37 11.23 7.21 -1.86
CA VAL A 37 11.76 7.53 -3.20
C VAL A 37 12.43 8.89 -3.22
N ASP A 38 13.46 9.08 -4.05
CA ASP A 38 14.25 10.31 -4.12
C ASP A 38 13.57 11.46 -4.89
N ASP A 39 12.58 11.17 -5.73
CA ASP A 39 11.78 12.18 -6.43
C ASP A 39 10.71 12.75 -5.47
N PRO A 40 10.80 14.04 -5.06
CA PRO A 40 9.87 14.61 -4.10
C PRO A 40 8.42 14.67 -4.60
N TYR A 41 8.22 14.90 -5.91
CA TYR A 41 6.89 14.94 -6.49
C TYR A 41 6.23 13.55 -6.45
N MET A 42 6.98 12.52 -6.86
CA MET A 42 6.46 11.15 -6.77
C MET A 42 6.26 10.71 -5.32
N MET A 43 7.12 11.16 -4.40
CA MET A 43 6.95 10.93 -2.97
C MET A 43 5.61 11.51 -2.46
N GLY A 44 5.28 12.74 -2.89
CA GLY A 44 3.98 13.36 -2.65
C GLY A 44 2.80 12.53 -3.18
N LYS A 45 2.88 12.08 -4.44
CA LYS A 45 1.86 11.22 -5.05
C LYS A 45 1.65 9.92 -4.29
N ILE A 46 2.75 9.25 -3.94
CA ILE A 46 2.71 7.97 -3.20
C ILE A 46 2.06 8.17 -1.83
N ALA A 47 2.37 9.27 -1.14
CA ALA A 47 1.79 9.53 0.18
C ALA A 47 0.27 9.76 0.12
N CYS A 48 -0.20 10.53 -0.86
CA CYS A 48 -1.64 10.71 -1.09
C CYS A 48 -2.32 9.37 -1.46
N ALA A 49 -1.73 8.60 -2.38
CA ALA A 49 -2.24 7.31 -2.80
C ALA A 49 -2.34 6.31 -1.64
N ASN A 50 -1.36 6.32 -0.74
CA ASN A 50 -1.35 5.48 0.46
C ASN A 50 -2.49 5.85 1.41
N VAL A 51 -2.69 7.14 1.71
CA VAL A 51 -3.78 7.61 2.57
C VAL A 51 -5.15 7.25 1.99
N LEU A 52 -5.32 7.36 0.67
CA LEU A 52 -6.57 7.00 0.00
C LEU A 52 -6.79 5.48 -0.10
N SER A 53 -5.73 4.69 -0.02
CA SER A 53 -5.77 3.24 -0.20
C SER A 53 -6.73 2.54 0.76
N ASP A 54 -6.77 2.99 2.01
CA ASP A 54 -7.65 2.47 3.06
C ASP A 54 -9.14 2.71 2.76
N LEU A 55 -9.51 3.87 2.19
CA LEU A 55 -10.89 4.11 1.73
C LEU A 55 -11.25 3.14 0.60
N TYR A 56 -10.31 2.94 -0.33
CA TYR A 56 -10.49 2.01 -1.45
C TYR A 56 -10.59 0.55 -0.99
N ALA A 57 -9.94 0.16 0.11
CA ALA A 57 -10.11 -1.16 0.73
C ALA A 57 -11.54 -1.40 1.24
N MET A 58 -12.26 -0.34 1.60
CA MET A 58 -13.68 -0.39 1.96
C MET A 58 -14.62 -0.32 0.74
N GLY A 59 -14.11 -0.31 -0.49
CA GLY A 59 -14.94 -0.17 -1.70
C GLY A 59 -15.47 1.24 -1.95
N VAL A 60 -15.05 2.21 -1.15
CA VAL A 60 -15.47 3.61 -1.29
C VAL A 60 -14.66 4.26 -2.42
N THR A 61 -15.31 4.65 -3.51
CA THR A 61 -14.64 5.21 -4.69
C THR A 61 -14.37 6.70 -4.62
N ASP A 62 -15.11 7.42 -3.80
CA ASP A 62 -15.12 8.87 -3.76
C ASP A 62 -14.65 9.36 -2.39
N CYS A 63 -13.80 10.38 -2.40
CA CYS A 63 -13.28 11.02 -1.21
C CYS A 63 -13.84 12.44 -1.14
N ASP A 64 -14.63 12.75 -0.10
CA ASP A 64 -15.22 14.08 0.04
C ASP A 64 -14.16 15.13 0.39
N ASN A 65 -13.18 14.74 1.22
CA ASN A 65 -12.18 15.68 1.73
C ASN A 65 -10.88 14.99 2.14
N MET A 66 -9.75 15.66 1.85
CA MET A 66 -8.45 15.31 2.41
C MET A 66 -7.84 16.42 3.27
N LEU A 67 -7.10 16.00 4.29
CA LEU A 67 -6.15 16.86 5.03
C LEU A 67 -4.73 16.34 4.84
N MET A 68 -3.75 17.23 4.72
CA MET A 68 -2.34 16.85 4.57
C MET A 68 -1.58 16.99 5.89
N LEU A 69 -0.81 15.96 6.25
CA LEU A 69 0.08 15.96 7.41
C LEU A 69 1.52 16.02 6.92
N LEU A 70 2.26 17.05 7.34
CA LEU A 70 3.62 17.30 6.87
C LEU A 70 4.59 17.62 8.02
N GLY A 71 5.65 16.82 8.14
CA GLY A 71 6.83 17.14 8.93
C GLY A 71 7.97 17.57 8.00
N ILE A 72 8.54 18.74 8.22
CA ILE A 72 9.69 19.25 7.46
C ILE A 72 10.96 18.98 8.28
N SER A 73 11.93 18.30 7.67
CA SER A 73 13.20 17.99 8.32
C SER A 73 13.98 19.25 8.68
N GLN A 74 14.41 19.36 9.94
CA GLN A 74 15.31 20.41 10.43
C GLN A 74 16.69 20.38 9.76
N LYS A 75 17.03 19.28 9.09
CA LYS A 75 18.31 19.12 8.39
C LYS A 75 18.31 19.68 6.97
N LEU A 76 17.14 19.99 6.40
CA LEU A 76 17.08 20.64 5.10
C LEU A 76 17.50 22.11 5.25
N SER A 77 18.42 22.55 4.40
CA SER A 77 18.66 23.98 4.22
C SER A 77 17.38 24.66 3.69
N GLU A 78 17.26 25.98 3.89
CA GLU A 78 16.12 26.75 3.38
C GLU A 78 15.97 26.59 1.86
N LYS A 79 17.09 26.59 1.12
CA LYS A 79 17.11 26.40 -0.33
C LYS A 79 16.62 25.02 -0.76
N GLU A 80 16.97 23.96 -0.02
CA GLU A 80 16.44 22.61 -0.30
C GLU A 80 14.96 22.54 0.03
N ARG A 81 14.54 23.05 1.20
CA ARG A 81 13.14 23.07 1.64
C ARG A 81 12.25 23.76 0.61
N ASP A 82 12.65 24.92 0.12
CA ASP A 82 11.86 25.75 -0.80
C ASP A 82 11.78 25.14 -2.23
N LYS A 83 12.56 24.09 -2.51
CA LYS A 83 12.44 23.29 -3.74
C LYS A 83 11.68 21.98 -3.52
N VAL A 84 12.06 21.23 -2.49
CA VAL A 84 11.61 19.87 -2.21
C VAL A 84 10.16 19.87 -1.71
N VAL A 85 9.82 20.75 -0.76
CA VAL A 85 8.48 20.78 -0.17
C VAL A 85 7.42 21.14 -1.20
N PRO A 86 7.57 22.18 -2.06
CA PRO A 86 6.56 22.50 -3.07
C PRO A 86 6.33 21.38 -4.08
N LEU A 87 7.38 20.64 -4.48
CA LEU A 87 7.23 19.49 -5.38
C LEU A 87 6.42 18.37 -4.72
N MET A 88 6.72 18.08 -3.46
CA MET A 88 6.03 17.06 -2.69
C MET A 88 4.57 17.41 -2.41
N VAL A 89 4.28 18.66 -2.06
CA VAL A 89 2.90 19.16 -1.93
C VAL A 89 2.17 19.10 -3.27
N ARG A 90 2.82 19.46 -4.38
CA ARG A 90 2.23 19.37 -5.72
C ARG A 90 1.89 17.93 -6.08
N GLY A 91 2.80 16.98 -5.83
CA GLY A 91 2.54 15.56 -6.05
C GLY A 91 1.34 15.06 -5.26
N PHE A 92 1.24 15.41 -3.98
CA PHE A 92 0.09 15.05 -3.15
C PHE A 92 -1.22 15.63 -3.71
N LYS A 93 -1.21 16.92 -4.10
CA LYS A 93 -2.37 17.58 -4.68
C LYS A 93 -2.81 16.94 -6.01
N ASP A 94 -1.87 16.64 -6.91
CA ASP A 94 -2.20 16.05 -8.21
C ASP A 94 -2.80 14.65 -8.06
N ALA A 95 -2.35 13.85 -7.09
CA ALA A 95 -2.96 12.56 -6.77
C ALA A 95 -4.37 12.71 -6.15
N ALA A 96 -4.58 13.73 -5.30
CA ALA A 96 -5.91 14.03 -4.78
C ALA A 96 -6.88 14.46 -5.90
N GLU A 97 -6.41 15.25 -6.86
CA GLU A 97 -7.19 15.65 -8.03
C GLU A 97 -7.54 14.45 -8.93
N GLU A 98 -6.60 13.53 -9.16
CA GLU A 98 -6.84 12.24 -9.82
C GLU A 98 -7.90 11.39 -9.08
N ALA A 99 -7.90 11.45 -7.74
CA ALA A 99 -8.90 10.81 -6.89
C ALA A 99 -10.26 11.52 -6.90
N GLY A 100 -10.40 12.67 -7.58
CA GLY A 100 -11.62 13.47 -7.63
C GLY A 100 -11.91 14.24 -6.34
N THR A 101 -10.88 14.51 -5.52
CA THR A 101 -11.01 15.22 -4.25
C THR A 101 -10.04 16.39 -4.15
N THR A 102 -10.09 17.12 -3.04
CA THR A 102 -9.20 18.25 -2.78
C THR A 102 -8.61 18.19 -1.37
N VAL A 103 -7.42 18.75 -1.24
CA VAL A 103 -6.79 18.99 0.07
C VAL A 103 -7.23 20.37 0.55
N THR A 104 -8.07 20.43 1.57
CA THR A 104 -8.67 21.68 2.06
C THR A 104 -8.00 22.24 3.31
N GLY A 105 -7.07 21.48 3.90
CA GLY A 105 -6.35 21.87 5.09
C GLY A 105 -5.28 20.85 5.46
N GLY A 106 -4.72 21.00 6.65
CA GLY A 106 -3.63 20.16 7.11
C GLY A 106 -2.80 20.84 8.18
N GLN A 107 -1.72 20.19 8.57
CA GLN A 107 -0.76 20.74 9.51
C GLN A 107 0.66 20.48 9.01
N THR A 108 1.49 21.52 9.06
CA THR A 108 2.92 21.43 8.78
C THR A 108 3.71 21.79 10.03
N VAL A 109 4.70 20.97 10.40
CA VAL A 109 5.57 21.19 11.56
C VAL A 109 7.03 20.97 11.20
N MET A 110 7.94 21.59 11.95
CA MET A 110 9.36 21.22 11.92
C MET A 110 9.56 19.92 12.69
N ASN A 111 10.33 18.98 12.14
CA ASN A 111 10.56 17.66 12.71
C ASN A 111 12.00 17.20 12.40
N PRO A 112 12.64 16.29 13.17
CA PRO A 112 13.96 15.79 12.82
C PRO A 112 14.02 15.05 11.46
N TRP A 113 12.89 14.50 11.02
CA TRP A 113 12.73 13.77 9.77
C TRP A 113 11.58 14.33 8.94
N ILE A 114 11.62 14.13 7.63
CA ILE A 114 10.46 14.40 6.79
C ILE A 114 9.36 13.38 7.13
N ILE A 115 8.15 13.85 7.37
CA ILE A 115 6.94 13.01 7.52
C ILE A 115 5.96 13.48 6.47
N ILE A 116 5.34 12.56 5.75
CA ILE A 116 4.26 12.89 4.83
C ILE A 116 3.12 11.89 4.97
N GLY A 117 1.90 12.41 4.99
CA GLY A 117 0.70 11.63 5.13
C GLY A 117 -0.52 12.52 5.07
N GLY A 118 -1.62 12.02 5.61
CA GLY A 118 -2.88 12.73 5.55
C GLY A 118 -4.03 11.97 6.18
N VAL A 119 -5.20 12.56 5.98
CA VAL A 119 -6.50 12.03 6.37
C VAL A 119 -7.36 12.02 5.11
N ALA A 120 -8.08 10.95 4.86
CA ALA A 120 -9.11 10.88 3.83
C ALA A 120 -10.46 10.59 4.51
N SER A 121 -11.51 11.27 4.07
CA SER A 121 -12.84 11.16 4.69
C SER A 121 -13.95 11.23 3.65
N THR A 122 -14.99 10.43 3.86
CA THR A 122 -16.21 10.40 3.05
C THR A 122 -17.41 10.15 3.94
N VAL A 123 -18.54 10.77 3.61
CA VAL A 123 -19.84 10.47 4.19
C VAL A 123 -20.62 9.57 3.23
N CYS A 124 -20.72 8.29 3.59
CA CYS A 124 -21.26 7.26 2.72
C CYS A 124 -22.70 6.88 3.07
N GLN A 125 -23.49 6.56 2.04
CA GLN A 125 -24.65 5.70 2.13
C GLN A 125 -24.22 4.24 2.37
N PRO A 126 -25.09 3.38 2.94
CA PRO A 126 -24.74 1.99 3.26
C PRO A 126 -24.31 1.11 2.07
N ASN A 127 -24.66 1.48 0.85
CA ASN A 127 -24.30 0.75 -0.38
C ASN A 127 -23.01 1.24 -1.03
N GLU A 128 -22.41 2.32 -0.53
CA GLU A 128 -21.18 2.90 -1.09
C GLU A 128 -19.91 2.30 -0.47
N PHE A 129 -20.05 1.59 0.65
CA PHE A 129 -18.96 0.84 1.28
C PHE A 129 -19.30 -0.65 1.41
N ILE A 130 -18.27 -1.49 1.43
CA ILE A 130 -18.32 -2.93 1.62
C ILE A 130 -17.67 -3.25 2.96
N MET A 131 -18.42 -3.88 3.87
CA MET A 131 -17.85 -4.32 5.16
C MET A 131 -16.84 -5.46 4.93
N PRO A 132 -15.63 -5.40 5.52
CA PRO A 132 -14.54 -6.32 5.22
C PRO A 132 -14.65 -7.65 5.99
N ASP A 133 -15.85 -8.25 6.05
CA ASP A 133 -16.14 -9.35 6.99
C ASP A 133 -17.00 -10.49 6.44
N ASN A 134 -17.26 -10.52 5.13
CA ASN A 134 -18.25 -11.42 4.53
C ASN A 134 -17.65 -12.55 3.68
N ALA A 135 -16.34 -12.83 3.77
CA ALA A 135 -15.71 -13.91 3.00
C ALA A 135 -16.30 -15.28 3.35
N VAL A 136 -16.42 -16.16 2.35
CA VAL A 136 -16.97 -17.51 2.48
C VAL A 136 -16.01 -18.57 1.97
N PRO A 137 -16.07 -19.83 2.47
CA PRO A 137 -15.30 -20.92 1.89
C PRO A 137 -15.60 -21.08 0.39
N GLY A 138 -14.56 -21.16 -0.44
CA GLY A 138 -14.68 -21.25 -1.88
C GLY A 138 -14.34 -19.95 -2.62
N ASP A 139 -14.41 -18.80 -1.94
CA ASP A 139 -13.88 -17.54 -2.45
C ASP A 139 -12.40 -17.68 -2.82
N VAL A 140 -11.94 -16.78 -3.68
CA VAL A 140 -10.54 -16.66 -4.06
C VAL A 140 -9.98 -15.32 -3.63
N LEU A 141 -8.66 -15.30 -3.41
CA LEU A 141 -7.91 -14.12 -3.01
C LEU A 141 -7.31 -13.47 -4.24
N VAL A 142 -7.69 -12.22 -4.54
CA VAL A 142 -7.17 -11.42 -5.65
C VAL A 142 -6.28 -10.30 -5.12
N LEU A 143 -5.07 -10.15 -5.66
CA LEU A 143 -4.14 -9.07 -5.34
C LEU A 143 -3.97 -8.14 -6.54
N THR A 144 -4.06 -6.83 -6.34
CA THR A 144 -4.12 -5.85 -7.45
C THR A 144 -2.80 -5.15 -7.78
N LYS A 145 -1.77 -5.25 -6.93
CA LYS A 145 -0.40 -4.76 -7.22
C LYS A 145 0.63 -5.85 -6.92
N PRO A 146 1.77 -5.86 -7.63
CA PRO A 146 2.86 -6.75 -7.29
C PRO A 146 3.50 -6.36 -5.95
N LEU A 147 4.08 -7.33 -5.27
CA LEU A 147 4.82 -7.18 -4.02
C LEU A 147 6.30 -6.85 -4.26
N GLY A 148 7.01 -6.43 -3.22
CA GLY A 148 8.44 -6.22 -3.21
C GLY A 148 8.88 -4.75 -3.31
N THR A 149 8.01 -3.80 -3.00
CA THR A 149 8.35 -2.36 -3.11
C THR A 149 9.49 -1.97 -2.16
N GLN A 150 9.50 -2.49 -0.93
CA GLN A 150 10.59 -2.27 0.02
C GLN A 150 11.93 -2.79 -0.51
N VAL A 151 11.94 -3.94 -1.18
CA VAL A 151 13.17 -4.51 -1.75
C VAL A 151 13.67 -3.63 -2.89
N ALA A 152 12.79 -3.18 -3.78
CA ALA A 152 13.14 -2.32 -4.91
C ALA A 152 13.74 -0.99 -4.45
N VAL A 153 13.07 -0.33 -3.50
CA VAL A 153 13.53 0.94 -2.94
C VAL A 153 14.86 0.80 -2.21
N ASN A 154 15.03 -0.24 -1.39
CA ASN A 154 16.29 -0.45 -0.68
C ASN A 154 17.41 -0.81 -1.65
N ALA A 155 17.14 -1.63 -2.67
CA ALA A 155 18.13 -1.99 -3.67
C ALA A 155 18.63 -0.76 -4.44
N HIS A 156 17.73 0.16 -4.81
CA HIS A 156 18.10 1.45 -5.43
C HIS A 156 18.98 2.29 -4.51
N GLN A 157 18.59 2.47 -3.24
CA GLN A 157 19.40 3.20 -2.25
C GLN A 157 20.77 2.56 -2.01
N TRP A 158 20.89 1.24 -2.19
CA TRP A 158 22.17 0.56 -2.00
C TRP A 158 23.15 0.78 -3.14
N LEU A 159 22.71 1.27 -4.32
CA LEU A 159 23.61 1.63 -5.42
C LEU A 159 24.67 2.66 -4.97
N ASP A 160 24.27 3.58 -4.09
CA ASP A 160 25.14 4.63 -3.53
C ASP A 160 25.91 4.19 -2.27
N ILE A 161 25.75 2.94 -1.82
CA ILE A 161 26.38 2.39 -0.62
C ILE A 161 27.20 1.15 -1.00
N PRO A 162 28.51 1.30 -1.29
CA PRO A 162 29.35 0.22 -1.83
C PRO A 162 29.26 -1.09 -1.05
N GLU A 163 29.25 -1.05 0.28
CA GLU A 163 29.17 -2.24 1.14
C GLU A 163 27.86 -3.01 0.96
N LYS A 164 26.76 -2.30 0.68
CA LYS A 164 25.44 -2.90 0.49
C LYS A 164 25.23 -3.33 -0.96
N TRP A 165 25.66 -2.54 -1.94
CA TRP A 165 25.64 -2.93 -3.35
C TRP A 165 26.40 -4.24 -3.58
N ASN A 166 27.55 -4.39 -2.93
CA ASN A 166 28.38 -5.60 -3.01
C ASN A 166 27.64 -6.89 -2.60
N LYS A 167 26.58 -6.82 -1.80
CA LYS A 167 25.78 -7.98 -1.40
C LYS A 167 24.86 -8.50 -2.50
N ILE A 168 24.44 -7.63 -3.42
CA ILE A 168 23.40 -7.95 -4.42
C ILE A 168 23.89 -7.84 -5.87
N LYS A 169 25.07 -7.23 -6.11
CA LYS A 169 25.65 -7.03 -7.45
C LYS A 169 25.89 -8.30 -8.27
N LEU A 170 25.95 -9.47 -7.62
CA LEU A 170 26.11 -10.77 -8.28
C LEU A 170 24.76 -11.39 -8.73
N VAL A 171 23.64 -10.81 -8.29
CA VAL A 171 22.29 -11.34 -8.50
C VAL A 171 21.46 -10.46 -9.42
N VAL A 172 21.76 -9.16 -9.46
CA VAL A 172 21.05 -8.16 -10.27
C VAL A 172 22.03 -7.14 -10.84
N THR A 173 21.69 -6.60 -12.01
CA THR A 173 22.41 -5.47 -12.61
C THR A 173 21.89 -4.14 -12.04
N GLN A 174 22.63 -3.04 -12.24
CA GLN A 174 22.13 -1.70 -11.90
C GLN A 174 20.88 -1.34 -12.71
N GLU A 175 20.81 -1.79 -13.96
CA GLU A 175 19.65 -1.57 -14.83
C GLU A 175 18.41 -2.30 -14.32
N ASP A 176 18.54 -3.55 -13.87
CA ASP A 176 17.44 -4.29 -13.23
C ASP A 176 16.90 -3.53 -12.00
N VAL A 177 17.79 -2.97 -11.18
CA VAL A 177 17.42 -2.22 -9.98
C VAL A 177 16.70 -0.92 -10.33
N GLU A 178 17.19 -0.17 -11.31
CA GLU A 178 16.54 1.06 -11.76
C GLU A 178 15.13 0.77 -12.32
N LEU A 179 14.99 -0.26 -13.17
CA LEU A 179 13.69 -0.64 -13.72
C LEU A 179 12.70 -1.07 -12.62
N ALA A 180 13.16 -1.86 -11.65
CA ALA A 180 12.33 -2.28 -10.53
C ALA A 180 11.94 -1.10 -9.61
N TYR A 181 12.84 -0.14 -9.39
CA TYR A 181 12.58 1.06 -8.62
C TYR A 181 11.53 1.95 -9.28
N GLN A 182 11.65 2.19 -10.60
CA GLN A 182 10.64 2.92 -11.36
C GLN A 182 9.29 2.21 -11.32
N GLU A 183 9.24 0.90 -11.57
CA GLU A 183 7.99 0.12 -11.51
C GLU A 183 7.36 0.15 -10.11
N ALA A 184 8.16 0.03 -9.05
CA ALA A 184 7.67 0.17 -7.68
C ALA A 184 7.11 1.57 -7.46
N MET A 185 7.83 2.63 -7.84
CA MET A 185 7.39 4.02 -7.69
C MET A 185 6.06 4.28 -8.42
N PHE A 186 5.90 3.78 -9.65
CA PHE A 186 4.64 3.90 -10.40
C PHE A 186 3.49 3.12 -9.74
N ASN A 187 3.73 1.89 -9.30
CA ASN A 187 2.68 1.10 -8.62
C ASN A 187 2.29 1.72 -7.28
N MET A 188 3.24 2.25 -6.51
CA MET A 188 2.98 2.93 -5.23
C MET A 188 2.20 4.24 -5.45
N ALA A 189 2.45 4.97 -6.54
CA ALA A 189 1.71 6.19 -6.86
C ALA A 189 0.31 5.93 -7.44
N ARG A 190 0.05 4.71 -7.93
CA ARG A 190 -1.24 4.34 -8.53
C ARG A 190 -2.34 4.23 -7.48
N LEU A 191 -3.46 4.89 -7.69
CA LEU A 191 -4.64 4.78 -6.82
C LEU A 191 -5.29 3.39 -6.90
N ASN A 192 -5.83 2.90 -5.79
CA ASN A 192 -6.68 1.70 -5.74
C ASN A 192 -8.15 2.00 -6.11
N ARG A 193 -8.48 3.22 -6.56
CA ARG A 193 -9.83 3.71 -6.87
C ARG A 193 -10.61 2.81 -7.84
N THR A 194 -9.99 2.43 -8.96
CA THR A 194 -10.63 1.53 -9.94
C THR A 194 -10.91 0.16 -9.33
N ALA A 195 -9.98 -0.39 -8.54
CA ALA A 195 -10.20 -1.66 -7.87
C ALA A 195 -11.41 -1.59 -6.92
N ALA A 196 -11.53 -0.51 -6.14
CA ALA A 196 -12.68 -0.27 -5.25
C ALA A 196 -14.02 -0.28 -5.99
N GLY A 197 -14.14 0.44 -7.12
CA GLY A 197 -15.38 0.44 -7.90
C GLY A 197 -15.72 -0.92 -8.50
N LEU A 198 -14.69 -1.67 -8.93
CA LEU A 198 -14.88 -3.03 -9.45
C LEU A 198 -15.25 -4.04 -8.35
N MET A 199 -14.92 -3.79 -7.07
CA MET A 199 -15.36 -4.63 -5.96
C MET A 199 -16.89 -4.70 -5.87
N HIS A 200 -17.57 -3.58 -6.03
CA HIS A 200 -19.05 -3.53 -6.10
C HIS A 200 -19.59 -4.31 -7.30
N THR A 201 -19.00 -4.08 -8.48
CA THR A 201 -19.44 -4.70 -9.75
C THR A 201 -19.33 -6.23 -9.72
N PHE A 202 -18.26 -6.74 -9.11
CA PHE A 202 -17.96 -8.17 -9.07
C PHE A 202 -18.27 -8.82 -7.73
N ASN A 203 -19.02 -8.13 -6.87
CA ASN A 203 -19.58 -8.65 -5.63
C ASN A 203 -18.51 -9.15 -4.65
N ALA A 204 -17.48 -8.34 -4.41
CA ALA A 204 -16.45 -8.64 -3.41
C ALA A 204 -17.07 -8.81 -2.02
N HIS A 205 -16.50 -9.75 -1.26
CA HIS A 205 -16.99 -10.11 0.06
C HIS A 205 -16.20 -9.46 1.19
N ALA A 206 -14.91 -9.18 0.97
CA ALA A 206 -14.05 -8.51 1.92
C ALA A 206 -12.80 -8.01 1.20
N ALA A 207 -12.18 -6.93 1.68
CA ALA A 207 -10.87 -6.52 1.23
C ALA A 207 -10.09 -5.82 2.35
N THR A 208 -8.78 -5.74 2.16
CA THR A 208 -7.82 -4.92 2.90
C THR A 208 -6.78 -4.46 1.89
N ASP A 209 -6.02 -3.42 2.16
CA ASP A 209 -4.85 -3.10 1.35
C ASP A 209 -3.57 -3.73 1.94
N ILE A 210 -2.52 -3.81 1.13
CA ILE A 210 -1.24 -4.39 1.53
C ILE A 210 -0.21 -3.28 1.72
N THR A 211 0.10 -2.95 2.97
CA THR A 211 1.05 -1.89 3.34
C THR A 211 2.12 -2.41 4.31
N GLY A 212 2.33 -1.74 5.45
CA GLY A 212 3.52 -1.88 6.28
C GLY A 212 3.72 -3.26 6.94
N PHE A 213 2.66 -4.05 7.11
CA PHE A 213 2.76 -5.39 7.73
C PHE A 213 3.06 -6.51 6.73
N GLY A 214 3.10 -6.19 5.44
CA GLY A 214 3.29 -7.16 4.36
C GLY A 214 2.07 -8.04 4.11
N ILE A 215 2.08 -8.74 2.98
CA ILE A 215 0.95 -9.53 2.49
C ILE A 215 0.39 -10.51 3.54
N LEU A 216 1.24 -11.18 4.31
CA LEU A 216 0.79 -12.13 5.34
C LEU A 216 0.20 -11.41 6.54
N GLY A 217 0.76 -10.28 6.97
CA GLY A 217 0.27 -9.51 8.11
C GLY A 217 -1.15 -8.99 7.86
N HIS A 218 -1.36 -8.34 6.72
CA HIS A 218 -2.67 -7.82 6.32
C HIS A 218 -3.68 -8.94 6.03
N ALA A 219 -3.26 -10.03 5.37
CA ALA A 219 -4.14 -11.19 5.18
C ALA A 219 -4.58 -11.81 6.51
N GLN A 220 -3.70 -11.87 7.51
CA GLN A 220 -4.05 -12.35 8.86
C GLN A 220 -5.04 -11.40 9.55
N ASN A 221 -4.87 -10.09 9.38
CA ASN A 221 -5.79 -9.11 9.93
C ASN A 221 -7.19 -9.25 9.32
N LEU A 222 -7.27 -9.29 7.98
CA LEU A 222 -8.53 -9.49 7.28
C LEU A 222 -9.18 -10.84 7.65
N ALA A 223 -8.41 -11.93 7.75
CA ALA A 223 -8.96 -13.23 8.15
C ALA A 223 -9.59 -13.20 9.54
N ARG A 224 -8.99 -12.49 10.51
CA ARG A 224 -9.52 -12.33 11.88
C ARG A 224 -10.84 -11.57 11.92
N GLN A 225 -11.04 -10.65 10.97
CA GLN A 225 -12.24 -9.82 10.88
C GLN A 225 -13.47 -10.56 10.35
N GLN A 226 -13.28 -11.72 9.70
CA GLN A 226 -14.39 -12.41 9.05
C GLN A 226 -15.45 -12.91 10.04
N ARG A 227 -16.72 -12.74 9.69
CA ARG A 227 -17.83 -13.30 10.49
C ARG A 227 -17.88 -14.82 10.38
N ASN A 228 -17.60 -15.36 9.20
CA ASN A 228 -17.56 -16.80 8.96
C ASN A 228 -16.29 -17.47 9.52
N GLU A 229 -16.37 -18.77 9.78
CA GLU A 229 -15.20 -19.61 10.12
C GLU A 229 -14.41 -19.95 8.86
N VAL A 230 -13.60 -18.99 8.40
CA VAL A 230 -12.78 -19.12 7.20
C VAL A 230 -11.29 -18.99 7.50
N ALA A 231 -10.44 -19.53 6.64
CA ALA A 231 -9.00 -19.29 6.65
C ALA A 231 -8.50 -18.98 5.24
N PHE A 232 -7.48 -18.13 5.14
CA PHE A 232 -6.91 -17.68 3.88
C PHE A 232 -5.63 -18.45 3.57
N VAL A 233 -5.52 -18.97 2.36
CA VAL A 233 -4.34 -19.72 1.91
C VAL A 233 -3.79 -19.11 0.64
N ILE A 234 -2.63 -18.48 0.77
CA ILE A 234 -1.92 -17.87 -0.35
C ILE A 234 -0.97 -18.91 -0.96
N HIS A 235 -1.15 -19.16 -2.26
CA HIS A 235 -0.44 -20.17 -3.03
C HIS A 235 0.66 -19.60 -3.91
N ASN A 236 0.49 -18.36 -4.37
CA ASN A 236 1.43 -17.70 -5.25
C ASN A 236 1.58 -16.23 -4.89
N LEU A 237 2.71 -15.62 -5.28
CA LEU A 237 3.05 -14.24 -4.96
C LEU A 237 3.48 -13.53 -6.25
N PRO A 238 2.70 -12.55 -6.76
CA PRO A 238 3.18 -11.65 -7.80
C PRO A 238 4.19 -10.69 -7.20
N VAL A 239 5.41 -10.71 -7.72
CA VAL A 239 6.55 -9.97 -7.18
C VAL A 239 7.21 -9.19 -8.30
N VAL A 240 7.52 -7.91 -8.07
CA VAL A 240 8.31 -7.10 -9.02
C VAL A 240 9.57 -7.86 -9.39
N ALA A 241 9.86 -7.94 -10.69
CA ALA A 241 10.88 -8.85 -11.18
C ALA A 241 12.22 -8.66 -10.47
N LYS A 242 12.94 -9.75 -10.25
CA LYS A 242 14.24 -9.82 -9.53
C LYS A 242 14.17 -9.57 -8.03
N MET A 243 13.10 -8.99 -7.48
CA MET A 243 13.03 -8.68 -6.04
C MET A 243 13.02 -9.94 -5.16
N ALA A 244 12.43 -11.03 -5.65
CA ALA A 244 12.53 -12.33 -4.99
C ALA A 244 13.98 -12.83 -4.90
N ALA A 245 14.79 -12.61 -5.95
CA ALA A 245 16.20 -13.00 -5.97
C ALA A 245 17.04 -12.13 -5.02
N ILE A 246 16.83 -10.81 -5.02
CA ILE A 246 17.48 -9.88 -4.07
C ILE A 246 17.13 -10.26 -2.63
N SER A 247 15.85 -10.52 -2.34
CA SER A 247 15.42 -10.90 -0.99
C SER A 247 16.10 -12.19 -0.54
N LYS A 248 16.22 -13.21 -1.41
CA LYS A 248 16.93 -14.46 -1.08
C LYS A 248 18.41 -14.23 -0.81
N ALA A 249 19.07 -13.41 -1.64
CA ALA A 249 20.48 -13.08 -1.48
C ALA A 249 20.78 -12.38 -0.15
N CYS A 250 19.80 -11.65 0.38
CA CYS A 250 19.88 -10.96 1.67
C CYS A 250 19.38 -11.80 2.86
N GLY A 251 19.08 -13.09 2.66
CA GLY A 251 18.54 -13.97 3.70
C GLY A 251 17.22 -13.46 4.28
N ASN A 252 17.14 -13.35 5.61
CA ASN A 252 15.91 -12.97 6.32
C ASN A 252 15.72 -11.46 6.48
N LEU A 253 16.50 -10.65 5.77
CA LEU A 253 16.47 -9.19 5.93
C LEU A 253 15.10 -8.58 5.59
N PHE A 254 14.50 -9.01 4.47
CA PHE A 254 13.22 -8.48 4.00
C PHE A 254 12.04 -9.38 4.35
N GLY A 255 12.23 -10.71 4.29
CA GLY A 255 11.13 -11.65 4.51
C GLY A 255 10.06 -11.63 3.41
N LEU A 256 10.42 -11.23 2.18
CA LEU A 256 9.47 -11.06 1.07
C LEU A 256 8.72 -12.37 0.75
N LEU A 257 9.43 -13.49 0.72
CA LEU A 257 8.84 -14.80 0.40
C LEU A 257 8.03 -15.39 1.56
N GLN A 258 8.30 -14.91 2.78
CA GLN A 258 7.54 -15.22 3.99
C GLN A 258 6.31 -14.32 4.12
N GLY A 259 6.14 -13.34 3.23
CA GLY A 259 5.04 -12.39 3.22
C GLY A 259 5.11 -11.32 4.31
N THR A 260 6.27 -11.11 4.92
CA THR A 260 6.48 -10.16 6.02
C THR A 260 7.29 -8.93 5.61
N SER A 261 7.68 -8.82 4.34
CA SER A 261 8.27 -7.59 3.79
C SER A 261 7.24 -6.48 3.83
N ALA A 262 7.66 -5.29 4.25
CA ALA A 262 6.77 -4.14 4.20
C ALA A 262 6.48 -3.81 2.73
N GLU A 263 5.25 -3.37 2.48
CA GLU A 263 4.86 -2.69 1.27
C GLU A 263 4.48 -1.24 1.65
N THR A 264 4.40 -0.35 0.67
CA THR A 264 3.90 1.01 0.86
C THR A 264 2.96 1.30 -0.29
N SER A 265 1.76 1.82 -0.03
CA SER A 265 0.73 2.02 -1.05
C SER A 265 0.57 0.80 -1.97
N GLY A 266 0.47 -0.40 -1.39
CA GLY A 266 0.34 -1.63 -2.15
C GLY A 266 -1.05 -1.78 -2.77
N GLY A 267 -1.34 -2.99 -3.23
CA GLY A 267 -2.61 -3.31 -3.85
C GLY A 267 -3.66 -3.70 -2.83
N LEU A 268 -4.91 -3.81 -3.28
CA LEU A 268 -5.96 -4.46 -2.51
C LEU A 268 -5.78 -5.98 -2.56
N LEU A 269 -5.98 -6.63 -1.43
CA LEU A 269 -6.23 -8.06 -1.29
C LEU A 269 -7.73 -8.27 -1.09
N ILE A 270 -8.38 -8.86 -2.09
CA ILE A 270 -9.84 -8.92 -2.21
C ILE A 270 -10.29 -10.38 -2.16
N CYS A 271 -11.27 -10.68 -1.31
CA CYS A 271 -12.04 -11.93 -1.33
C CYS A 271 -13.17 -11.79 -2.33
N LEU A 272 -13.13 -12.58 -3.41
CA LEU A 272 -14.12 -12.57 -4.48
C LEU A 272 -14.74 -13.96 -4.69
N PRO A 273 -16.02 -14.03 -5.09
CA PRO A 273 -16.60 -15.25 -5.62
C PRO A 273 -15.74 -15.80 -6.77
N ARG A 274 -15.50 -17.11 -6.77
CA ARG A 274 -14.58 -17.76 -7.73
C ARG A 274 -14.96 -17.48 -9.18
N GLU A 275 -16.25 -17.49 -9.48
CA GLU A 275 -16.83 -17.25 -10.80
C GLU A 275 -16.68 -15.79 -11.27
N GLN A 276 -16.49 -14.84 -10.34
CA GLN A 276 -16.32 -13.42 -10.65
C GLN A 276 -14.86 -13.00 -10.75
N ALA A 277 -13.95 -13.69 -10.06
CA ALA A 277 -12.55 -13.28 -9.95
C ALA A 277 -11.83 -13.15 -11.30
N ALA A 278 -12.06 -14.08 -12.24
CA ALA A 278 -11.47 -14.00 -13.57
C ALA A 278 -11.98 -12.79 -14.37
N ARG A 279 -13.26 -12.44 -14.21
CA ARG A 279 -13.88 -11.28 -14.87
C ARG A 279 -13.39 -9.98 -14.25
N PHE A 280 -13.24 -9.93 -12.92
CA PHE A 280 -12.60 -8.81 -12.23
C PHE A 280 -11.17 -8.58 -12.75
N CYS A 281 -10.34 -9.62 -12.82
CA CYS A 281 -8.97 -9.53 -13.32
C CYS A 281 -8.90 -9.09 -14.79
N ALA A 282 -9.86 -9.49 -15.63
CA ALA A 282 -9.94 -9.05 -17.03
C ALA A 282 -10.38 -7.58 -17.14
N GLU A 283 -11.39 -7.16 -16.38
CA GLU A 283 -11.93 -5.80 -16.42
C GLU A 283 -10.92 -4.78 -15.86
N ILE A 284 -10.21 -5.08 -14.76
CA ILE A 284 -9.19 -4.17 -14.20
C ILE A 284 -7.95 -4.02 -15.10
N LYS A 285 -7.67 -5.03 -15.94
CA LYS A 285 -6.62 -4.99 -16.96
C LYS A 285 -7.09 -4.28 -18.25
N SER A 286 -8.38 -4.06 -18.41
CA SER A 286 -8.94 -3.46 -19.63
C SER A 286 -8.48 -2.00 -19.80
N PRO A 287 -8.22 -1.55 -21.04
CA PRO A 287 -7.86 -0.16 -21.31
C PRO A 287 -9.00 0.84 -21.03
N LYS A 288 -10.20 0.35 -20.72
CA LYS A 288 -11.35 1.18 -20.30
C LYS A 288 -11.04 2.05 -19.07
N TYR A 289 -10.10 1.63 -18.23
CA TYR A 289 -9.71 2.33 -17.01
C TYR A 289 -8.28 2.89 -17.08
N GLY A 290 -7.85 3.34 -18.27
CA GLY A 290 -6.50 3.86 -18.52
C GLY A 290 -5.59 2.81 -19.15
N GLU A 291 -4.34 2.69 -18.70
CA GLU A 291 -3.42 1.66 -19.25
C GLU A 291 -3.83 0.23 -18.89
N GLY A 292 -4.69 0.06 -17.88
CA GLY A 292 -5.11 -1.25 -17.38
C GLY A 292 -3.98 -1.99 -16.67
N HIS A 293 -4.24 -2.51 -15.47
CA HIS A 293 -3.19 -3.21 -14.71
C HIS A 293 -3.65 -4.59 -14.29
N GLN A 294 -2.76 -5.56 -14.49
CA GLN A 294 -3.06 -6.94 -14.15
C GLN A 294 -3.24 -7.09 -12.63
N ALA A 295 -4.27 -7.85 -12.25
CA ALA A 295 -4.46 -8.40 -10.91
C ALA A 295 -4.27 -9.93 -10.95
N TRP A 296 -3.96 -10.54 -9.81
CA TRP A 296 -3.62 -11.96 -9.71
C TRP A 296 -4.52 -12.67 -8.71
N ILE A 297 -5.04 -13.84 -9.09
CA ILE A 297 -5.63 -14.77 -8.13
C ILE A 297 -4.48 -15.49 -7.42
N ILE A 298 -4.24 -15.13 -6.17
CA ILE A 298 -3.07 -15.57 -5.39
C ILE A 298 -3.36 -16.73 -4.45
N GLY A 299 -4.63 -17.01 -4.17
CA GLY A 299 -5.01 -17.99 -3.17
C GLY A 299 -6.50 -18.24 -3.07
N ILE A 300 -6.90 -18.93 -2.00
CA ILE A 300 -8.28 -19.32 -1.73
C ILE A 300 -8.66 -19.01 -0.29
N VAL A 301 -9.97 -18.95 -0.07
CA VAL A 301 -10.60 -18.97 1.25
C VAL A 301 -11.14 -20.38 1.49
N GLU A 302 -10.69 -21.03 2.57
CA GLU A 302 -11.14 -22.35 3.01
C GLU A 302 -11.93 -22.24 4.33
N LYS A 303 -12.61 -23.31 4.74
CA LYS A 303 -13.18 -23.36 6.10
C LYS A 303 -12.03 -23.41 7.10
N GLY A 304 -12.05 -22.57 8.14
CA GLY A 304 -10.94 -22.51 9.10
C GLY A 304 -11.12 -21.52 10.25
N ALA A 305 -10.07 -21.33 11.04
CA ALA A 305 -10.12 -20.64 12.33
C ALA A 305 -9.77 -19.13 12.25
N ARG A 306 -10.22 -18.42 11.20
CA ARG A 306 -9.95 -16.98 10.99
C ARG A 306 -8.46 -16.64 10.98
N THR A 307 -7.69 -17.46 10.28
CA THR A 307 -6.23 -17.34 10.13
C THR A 307 -5.84 -17.18 8.66
N ALA A 308 -4.67 -16.60 8.39
CA ALA A 308 -4.06 -16.63 7.07
C ALA A 308 -2.66 -17.26 7.09
N ARG A 309 -2.35 -18.00 6.02
CA ARG A 309 -1.04 -18.61 5.78
C ARG A 309 -0.62 -18.50 4.32
N ILE A 310 0.68 -18.45 4.08
CA ILE A 310 1.29 -18.73 2.79
C ILE A 310 1.78 -20.18 2.82
N ILE A 311 1.60 -20.93 1.74
CA ILE A 311 2.13 -22.30 1.66
C ILE A 311 3.66 -22.32 1.75
N ASP A 312 4.27 -23.42 2.19
CA ASP A 312 5.73 -23.50 2.45
C ASP A 312 6.60 -23.14 1.24
N LYS A 313 6.13 -23.43 0.03
CA LYS A 313 6.80 -23.16 -1.24
C LYS A 313 5.86 -22.41 -2.17
N PRO A 314 5.60 -21.11 -1.93
CA PRO A 314 4.69 -20.35 -2.79
C PRO A 314 5.31 -20.21 -4.18
N ARG A 315 4.47 -20.32 -5.22
CA ARG A 315 4.91 -20.02 -6.59
C ARG A 315 5.15 -18.53 -6.72
N ILE A 316 6.34 -18.13 -7.17
CA ILE A 316 6.62 -16.73 -7.48
C ILE A 316 6.20 -16.46 -8.91
N ILE A 317 5.36 -15.43 -9.09
CA ILE A 317 5.01 -14.88 -10.39
C ILE A 317 5.88 -13.63 -10.55
N GLU A 318 6.94 -13.74 -11.34
CA GLU A 318 7.81 -12.61 -11.66
C GLU A 318 7.03 -11.62 -12.55
N VAL A 319 6.84 -10.41 -12.06
CA VAL A 319 6.12 -9.33 -12.76
C VAL A 319 7.14 -8.40 -13.38
N ALA A 320 7.28 -8.47 -14.70
CA ALA A 320 8.22 -7.65 -15.46
C ALA A 320 7.85 -6.15 -15.35
N PRO A 321 8.84 -5.25 -15.17
CA PRO A 321 8.65 -3.81 -15.28
C PRO A 321 8.11 -3.40 -16.65
N ARG A 322 7.41 -2.27 -16.71
CA ARG A 322 7.01 -1.65 -17.99
C ARG A 322 8.25 -1.25 -18.81
N GLU A 323 8.16 -1.33 -20.14
CA GLU A 323 9.26 -0.91 -21.02
C GLU A 323 9.55 0.59 -20.89
N ARG A 324 10.86 0.96 -20.89
CA ARG A 324 11.36 2.34 -20.70
C ARG A 324 10.67 3.41 -21.55
N SER A 325 10.21 3.08 -22.75
CA SER A 325 9.50 4.01 -23.67
C SER A 325 8.20 4.55 -23.08
N SER A 326 7.53 3.79 -22.22
CA SER A 326 6.33 4.23 -21.50
C SER A 326 6.64 5.09 -20.26
N CYS A 327 7.83 4.94 -19.66
CA CYS A 327 8.25 5.66 -18.46
C CYS A 327 8.85 7.05 -18.74
N LEU A 328 9.42 7.27 -19.93
CA LEU A 328 10.09 8.53 -20.30
C LEU A 328 9.12 9.70 -20.53
N SER A 329 7.87 9.44 -20.93
CA SER A 329 6.86 10.48 -21.18
C SER A 329 6.49 11.31 -19.94
N VAL A 330 6.79 10.80 -18.74
CA VAL A 330 6.54 11.50 -17.46
C VAL A 330 7.78 12.26 -16.95
N ALA A 331 8.98 11.90 -17.42
CA ALA A 331 10.26 12.38 -16.90
C ALA A 331 10.89 13.52 -17.73
N GLU A 332 10.49 13.72 -18.99
CA GLU A 332 11.03 14.79 -19.83
C GLU A 332 10.59 16.19 -19.32
N GLY A 333 11.54 16.91 -18.72
CA GLY A 333 11.40 18.32 -18.32
C GLY A 333 11.72 18.65 -16.85
N ARG A 334 12.14 17.69 -16.02
CA ARG A 334 12.31 17.90 -14.56
C ARG A 334 13.78 17.91 -14.14
N GLU A 335 14.23 19.01 -13.53
CA GLU A 335 15.54 19.12 -12.88
C GLU A 335 15.59 18.16 -11.68
N LYS A 336 16.50 17.17 -11.68
CA LYS A 336 16.69 16.25 -10.54
C LYS A 336 17.21 17.06 -9.35
N VAL A 337 16.35 17.32 -8.37
CA VAL A 337 16.76 17.86 -7.06
C VAL A 337 16.76 16.71 -6.06
N THR A 338 17.93 16.10 -5.85
CA THR A 338 18.14 15.09 -4.80
C THR A 338 18.49 15.78 -3.48
N PRO A 339 17.64 15.73 -2.45
CA PRO A 339 17.98 16.25 -1.12
C PRO A 339 19.09 15.41 -0.47
N THR A 340 19.76 15.98 0.53
CA THR A 340 20.76 15.24 1.31
C THR A 340 20.17 13.98 1.97
N LEU A 341 20.85 12.84 1.82
CA LEU A 341 20.42 11.51 2.31
C LEU A 341 20.02 11.52 3.79
N ASP A 342 20.72 12.29 4.63
CA ASP A 342 20.50 12.38 6.08
C ASP A 342 19.19 13.07 6.48
N ALA A 343 18.60 13.86 5.58
CA ALA A 343 17.33 14.55 5.76
C ALA A 343 16.15 13.76 5.15
N TRP A 344 16.42 12.97 4.11
CA TRP A 344 15.43 12.27 3.30
C TRP A 344 15.02 10.90 3.86
N ALA A 345 15.93 10.18 4.51
CA ALA A 345 15.66 8.86 5.09
C ALA A 345 16.15 8.79 6.54
N PRO A 346 15.39 8.20 7.48
CA PRO A 346 15.98 7.79 8.75
C PRO A 346 17.09 6.76 8.46
N HIS A 347 18.16 6.79 9.26
CA HIS A 347 19.33 5.91 9.16
C HIS A 347 18.92 4.48 8.76
N PRO A 348 19.64 3.78 7.86
CA PRO A 348 19.20 2.50 7.31
C PRO A 348 18.82 1.43 8.34
N ASP A 349 19.32 1.54 9.58
CA ASP A 349 18.99 0.66 10.70
C ASP A 349 17.59 0.90 11.29
N LEU A 350 17.03 2.11 11.18
CA LEU A 350 15.65 2.42 11.56
C LEU A 350 14.63 1.95 10.52
N LYS A 351 15.02 1.89 9.23
CA LYS A 351 14.19 1.24 8.18
C LYS A 351 14.10 -0.28 8.37
N GLN A 352 15.16 -0.92 8.87
CA GLN A 352 15.07 -2.29 9.40
C GLN A 352 14.30 -2.35 10.74
N GLY A 353 14.38 -1.26 11.52
CA GLY A 353 13.73 -1.07 12.80
C GLY A 353 12.20 -1.03 12.77
N LEU A 354 11.55 -0.69 11.65
CA LEU A 354 10.10 -0.87 11.49
C LEU A 354 9.69 -2.36 11.58
N SER A 355 10.56 -3.28 11.11
CA SER A 355 10.38 -4.72 11.34
C SER A 355 10.63 -5.11 12.80
N SER A 356 11.45 -4.36 13.56
CA SER A 356 11.68 -4.60 14.98
C SER A 356 10.66 -3.92 15.89
N LEU A 357 10.02 -2.82 15.47
CA LEU A 357 8.85 -2.22 16.13
C LEU A 357 7.64 -3.16 15.97
N CYS A 358 7.46 -3.76 14.78
CA CYS A 358 6.47 -4.81 14.55
C CYS A 358 6.81 -6.13 15.29
N ARG A 359 8.09 -6.49 15.46
CA ARG A 359 8.50 -7.61 16.35
C ARG A 359 8.36 -7.28 17.84
N GLY A 360 8.56 -6.02 18.24
CA GLY A 360 8.31 -5.53 19.59
C GLY A 360 6.83 -5.59 19.94
N GLN A 361 5.95 -5.31 18.98
CA GLN A 361 4.52 -5.58 19.09
C GLN A 361 4.21 -7.08 19.22
N ARG A 362 4.95 -7.99 18.58
CA ARG A 362 4.81 -9.45 18.82
C ARG A 362 5.25 -9.90 20.22
N SER A 363 6.22 -9.25 20.86
CA SER A 363 6.60 -9.58 22.25
C SER A 363 5.71 -8.93 23.31
N GLN A 364 4.93 -7.91 22.96
CA GLN A 364 4.01 -7.23 23.87
C GLN A 364 2.53 -7.64 23.70
N LEU A 365 2.14 -8.25 22.59
CA LEU A 365 0.79 -8.83 22.42
C LEU A 365 0.54 -10.10 23.25
N GLY A 366 1.56 -10.64 23.93
CA GLY A 366 1.45 -11.78 24.85
C GLY A 366 1.32 -11.42 26.34
N ARG A 367 1.37 -10.13 26.71
CA ARG A 367 1.09 -9.68 28.07
C ARG A 367 0.09 -8.54 27.98
N GLY A 368 -1.04 -8.69 28.66
CA GLY A 368 -2.15 -7.74 28.62
C GLY A 368 -1.70 -6.30 28.75
N TRP A 369 -1.81 -5.56 27.65
CA TRP A 369 -1.89 -4.12 27.64
C TRP A 369 -3.21 -3.78 26.97
N GLY A 370 -4.19 -3.47 27.81
CA GLY A 370 -5.33 -2.68 27.36
C GLY A 370 -4.80 -1.31 26.95
N LEU A 371 -4.79 -1.06 25.66
CA LEU A 371 -4.78 0.29 25.11
C LEU A 371 -6.12 0.46 24.40
N TRP A 372 -7.05 0.93 25.24
CA TRP A 372 -8.48 1.23 25.04
C TRP A 372 -9.44 0.05 25.03
#